data_AF-A0A174GQN0-F1
#
_entry.id   AF-A0A174GQN0-F1
#
_cell.length_a   1.000
_cell.length_b   1.000
_cell.length_c   1.000
_cell.angle_alpha   90.00
_cell.angle_beta   90.00
_cell.angle_gamma   90.00
#
_symmetry.space_group_name_H-M   'P 1'
#
loop_
_entity.id
_entity.type
_entity.pdbx_description
1 polymer ?
#
loop_
_entity_poly.entity_id
_entity_poly.type
_entity_poly.pdbx_seq_one_letter_code
_entity_poly.pdbx_strand_id
1 'polypeptide(L)'
;MEILEPESLDYTSVFDDIFARYLTRCELVQVKTTNMGSLFKLEYRIVFREEGEEKNMIDQLCCRNGNLEILCSRAQTGREEL
;
A
#
# COMPACT_ATOMS: atom_id res chain seq x y z
N MET A 1 2.60 4.10 2.93
CA MET A 1 1.55 3.92 1.91
C MET A 1 0.37 3.26 2.58
N GLU A 2 -0.85 3.72 2.33
CA GLU A 2 -2.07 3.18 2.92
C GLU A 2 -3.01 2.66 1.83
N ILE A 3 -3.59 1.48 2.02
CA ILE A 3 -4.51 0.83 1.08
C ILE A 3 -5.78 0.43 1.86
N LEU A 4 -6.96 0.80 1.35
CA LEU A 4 -8.25 0.35 1.88
C LEU A 4 -8.80 -0.78 1.02
N GLU A 5 -8.93 -1.99 1.56
CA GLU A 5 -9.47 -3.13 0.81
C GLU A 5 -10.64 -3.80 1.57
N PRO A 6 -11.54 -4.53 0.87
CA PRO A 6 -12.65 -5.21 1.52
C PRO A 6 -12.17 -6.48 2.25
N GLU A 7 -12.88 -6.89 3.31
CA GLU A 7 -12.60 -8.12 4.07
C GLU A 7 -12.49 -9.37 3.19
N SER A 8 -13.18 -9.38 2.05
CA SER A 8 -13.23 -10.52 1.13
C SER A 8 -11.98 -10.68 0.24
N LEU A 9 -11.01 -9.76 0.32
CA LEU A 9 -9.76 -9.85 -0.42
C LEU A 9 -8.69 -10.54 0.46
N ASP A 10 -8.01 -11.56 -0.04
CA ASP A 10 -6.92 -12.23 0.68
C ASP A 10 -5.70 -11.29 0.80
N TYR A 11 -5.71 -10.51 1.89
CA TYR A 11 -4.85 -9.40 2.34
C TYR A 11 -3.34 -9.45 2.11
N THR A 12 -2.78 -10.59 1.72
CA THR A 12 -1.32 -10.78 1.72
C THR A 12 -0.74 -11.04 0.34
N SER A 13 -1.52 -11.57 -0.61
CA SER A 13 -0.96 -12.03 -1.90
C SER A 13 -1.51 -11.32 -3.12
N VAL A 14 -2.63 -10.60 -3.02
CA VAL A 14 -3.28 -9.97 -4.18
C VAL A 14 -2.44 -8.84 -4.81
N PHE A 15 -1.56 -8.23 -4.03
CA PHE A 15 -0.68 -7.14 -4.48
C PHE A 15 0.78 -7.56 -4.61
N ASP A 16 1.13 -8.82 -4.30
CA ASP A 16 2.52 -9.28 -4.25
C ASP A 16 3.20 -9.15 -5.62
N ASP A 17 2.51 -9.48 -6.72
CA ASP A 17 3.01 -9.30 -8.08
C ASP A 17 3.32 -7.83 -8.43
N ILE A 18 2.47 -6.91 -7.95
CA ILE A 18 2.63 -5.47 -8.20
C ILE A 18 3.82 -4.95 -7.39
N PHE A 19 3.87 -5.30 -6.10
CA PHE A 19 4.98 -4.93 -5.24
C PHE A 19 6.31 -5.51 -5.74
N ALA A 20 6.32 -6.77 -6.19
CA ALA A 20 7.49 -7.42 -6.76
C ALA A 20 7.96 -6.80 -8.09
N ARG A 21 7.11 -6.02 -8.78
CA ARG A 21 7.49 -5.29 -9.99
C ARG A 21 8.08 -3.92 -9.69
N TYR A 22 7.45 -3.17 -8.78
CA TYR A 22 7.74 -1.75 -8.56
C TYR A 22 8.62 -1.47 -7.33
N LEU A 23 8.64 -2.38 -6.35
CA LEU A 23 9.27 -2.15 -5.05
C LEU A 23 10.48 -3.05 -4.84
N THR A 24 11.53 -2.48 -4.26
CA THR A 24 12.70 -3.22 -3.77
C THR A 24 12.43 -3.78 -2.38
N ARG A 25 11.63 -3.06 -1.59
CA ARG A 25 11.23 -3.46 -0.23
C ARG A 25 9.77 -3.08 -0.02
N CYS A 26 9.00 -4.00 0.53
CA CYS A 26 7.64 -3.80 0.99
C CYS A 26 7.50 -4.46 2.36
N GLU A 27 7.03 -3.72 3.35
CA GLU A 27 6.87 -4.18 4.72
C GLU A 27 5.52 -3.69 5.24
N LEU A 28 4.65 -4.62 5.64
CA LEU A 28 3.38 -4.28 6.27
C LEU A 28 3.64 -3.85 7.72
N VAL A 29 3.41 -2.58 8.02
CA VAL A 29 3.71 -1.99 9.34
C VAL A 29 2.48 -1.93 10.24
N GLN A 30 1.28 -1.81 9.66
CA GLN A 30 0.05 -1.73 10.44
C GLN A 30 -1.15 -2.27 9.66
N VAL A 31 -2.06 -2.93 10.39
CA VAL A 31 -3.38 -3.33 9.90
C VAL A 31 -4.43 -2.74 10.83
N LYS A 32 -5.41 -2.04 10.27
CA LYS A 32 -6.51 -1.48 11.06
C LYS A 32 -7.83 -1.74 10.36
N THR A 33 -8.76 -2.36 11.07
CA THR A 33 -10.12 -2.53 10.56
C THR A 33 -10.93 -1.25 10.76
N THR A 34 -11.76 -0.91 9.77
CA THR A 34 -12.65 0.25 9.76
C THR A 34 -14.03 -0.18 9.28
N ASN A 35 -15.02 0.73 9.39
CA ASN A 35 -16.38 0.50 8.94
C ASN A 35 -17.02 -0.78 9.51
N MET A 36 -16.99 -0.89 10.85
CA MET A 36 -17.53 -2.03 11.62
C MET A 36 -16.95 -3.41 11.27
N GLY A 37 -15.76 -3.49 10.71
CA GLY A 37 -15.15 -4.78 10.35
C GLY A 37 -14.99 -4.98 8.84
N SER A 38 -15.83 -4.30 8.06
CA SER A 38 -16.01 -4.61 6.63
C SER A 38 -14.87 -4.16 5.72
N LEU A 39 -14.03 -3.25 6.17
CA LEU A 39 -12.88 -2.72 5.44
C LEU A 39 -11.65 -2.81 6.33
N PHE A 40 -10.49 -3.09 5.76
CA PHE A 40 -9.25 -2.87 6.47
C PHE A 40 -8.37 -1.90 5.72
N LYS A 41 -7.62 -1.18 6.55
CA LYS A 41 -6.64 -0.20 6.18
C LYS A 41 -5.28 -0.79 6.46
N LEU A 42 -4.52 -1.03 5.40
CA LEU A 42 -3.17 -1.53 5.47
C LEU A 42 -2.20 -0.40 5.30
N GLU A 43 -1.24 -0.31 6.21
CA GLU A 43 -0.12 0.59 6.09
C GLU A 43 1.14 -0.20 5.74
N TYR A 44 1.72 0.14 4.60
CA TYR A 44 2.96 -0.42 4.10
C TYR A 44 4.08 0.61 4.10
N ARG A 45 5.25 0.18 4.55
CA ARG A 45 6.51 0.86 4.31
C ARG A 45 7.13 0.27 3.06
N ILE A 46 7.25 1.09 2.03
CA ILE A 46 7.70 0.68 0.70
C ILE A 46 8.93 1.46 0.26
N VAL A 47 9.77 0.82 -0.56
CA VAL A 47 10.93 1.42 -1.22
C VAL A 47 10.82 1.12 -2.70
N PHE A 48 10.69 2.17 -3.52
CA PHE A 48 10.64 2.04 -4.97
C PHE A 48 11.99 1.60 -5.54
N ARG A 49 11.93 0.85 -6.65
CA ARG A 49 13.12 0.47 -7.43
C ARG A 49 13.66 1.63 -8.23
N GLU A 50 12.76 2.37 -8.87
CA GLU A 50 13.07 3.48 -9.77
C GLU A 50 12.17 4.67 -9.44
N GLU A 51 12.71 5.88 -9.62
CA GLU A 51 11.94 7.11 -9.43
C GLU A 51 10.91 7.27 -10.55
N GLY A 52 9.70 7.74 -10.21
CA GLY A 52 8.62 7.99 -11.18
C GLY A 52 7.65 6.84 -11.42
N GLU A 53 7.94 5.63 -10.89
CA GLU A 53 7.05 4.47 -11.02
C GLU A 53 5.85 4.51 -10.06
N GLU A 54 5.82 5.48 -9.13
CA GLU A 54 4.76 5.68 -8.13
C GLU A 54 3.36 5.72 -8.76
N LYS A 55 3.20 6.47 -9.86
CA LYS A 55 1.91 6.60 -10.56
C LYS A 55 1.45 5.28 -11.16
N ASN A 56 2.36 4.54 -11.79
CA ASN A 56 2.06 3.28 -12.49
C ASN A 56 1.68 2.18 -11.48
N MET A 57 2.36 2.14 -10.34
CA MET A 57 2.04 1.23 -9.25
C MET A 57 0.65 1.55 -8.66
N ILE A 58 0.35 2.81 -8.36
CA ILE A 58 -0.93 3.23 -7.79
C ILE A 58 -2.09 2.89 -8.73
N ASP A 59 -1.94 3.12 -10.04
CA ASP A 59 -2.97 2.79 -11.04
C ASP A 59 -3.33 1.30 -11.05
N GLN A 60 -2.32 0.43 -10.99
CA GLN A 60 -2.52 -1.02 -10.93
C GLN A 60 -3.13 -1.48 -9.61
N LEU A 61 -2.70 -0.91 -8.48
CA LEU A 61 -3.29 -1.19 -7.18
C LEU A 61 -4.76 -0.76 -7.16
N CYS A 62 -5.08 0.41 -7.73
CA CYS A 62 -6.44 0.95 -7.81
C CYS A 62 -7.35 0.02 -8.61
N CYS A 63 -6.88 -0.45 -9.79
CA CYS A 63 -7.63 -1.40 -10.61
C CYS A 63 -7.86 -2.74 -9.89
N ARG A 64 -6.85 -3.26 -9.17
CA ARG A 64 -6.96 -4.53 -8.42
C ARG A 64 -7.86 -4.43 -7.19
N ASN A 65 -7.81 -3.29 -6.51
CA ASN A 65 -8.52 -3.04 -5.27
C ASN A 65 -9.96 -2.49 -5.49
N GLY A 66 -10.53 -2.67 -6.69
CA GLY A 66 -11.89 -2.23 -6.98
C GLY A 66 -12.09 -0.71 -6.94
N ASN A 67 -11.03 0.05 -7.21
CA ASN A 67 -10.99 1.51 -7.20
C ASN A 67 -11.28 2.15 -5.83
N LEU A 68 -10.95 1.41 -4.76
CA LEU A 68 -10.95 1.93 -3.39
C LEU A 68 -9.76 2.87 -3.15
N GLU A 69 -9.88 3.68 -2.11
CA GLU A 69 -8.90 4.71 -1.78
C GLU A 69 -7.51 4.12 -1.50
N ILE A 70 -6.51 4.71 -2.16
CA ILE A 70 -5.09 4.40 -1.96
C ILE A 70 -4.37 5.73 -1.71
N LEU A 71 -3.60 5.77 -0.62
CA LEU A 71 -2.78 6.91 -0.26
C LEU A 71 -1.30 6.52 -0.32
N CYS A 72 -0.56 7.12 -1.25
CA CYS A 72 0.88 6.99 -1.32
C CYS A 72 1.52 8.35 -1.02
N SER A 73 2.02 8.52 0.20
CA SER A 73 2.79 9.68 0.60
C SER A 73 4.27 9.34 0.62
N ARG A 74 5.12 10.30 0.21
CA ARG A 74 6.55 10.22 0.50
C ARG A 74 6.68 10.30 2.01
N ALA A 75 7.22 9.26 2.63
CA ALA A 75 7.67 9.36 4.00
C ALA A 75 8.72 10.47 4.04
N GLN A 76 8.39 11.61 4.64
CA GLN A 76 9.45 12.43 5.22
C GLN A 76 10.16 11.48 6.16
N THR A 77 11.40 11.10 5.83
CA THR A 77 12.27 10.50 6.82
C THR A 77 12.38 11.56 7.90
N GLY A 78 11.57 11.41 8.94
CA GLY A 78 11.78 12.09 10.19
C GLY A 78 13.16 11.67 10.63
N ARG A 79 14.14 12.54 10.39
CA ARG A 79 15.20 12.74 11.36
C ARG A 79 14.47 13.14 12.63
N GLU A 80 14.15 12.15 13.46
CA GLU A 80 14.09 12.40 14.89
C GLU A 80 15.55 12.55 15.32
N GLU A 81 16.09 13.74 15.08
CA GLU A 81 17.20 14.23 15.90
C GLU A 81 16.53 14.73 17.17
N LEU A 82 16.74 14.04 18.29
CA LEU A 82 16.75 14.59 19.65
C LEU A 82 17.40 13.57 20.61
#